data_AF-A0AAV9CTT3-F1
#
_entry.id   AF-A0AAV9CTT3-F1
#
_cell.length_a   1.000
_cell.length_b   1.000
_cell.length_c   1.000
_cell.angle_alpha   90.00
_cell.angle_beta   90.00
_cell.angle_gamma   90.00
#
_symmetry.space_group_name_H-M   'P 1'
#
loop_
_entity.id
_entity.type
_entity.pdbx_description
1 polymer ?
#
loop_
_entity_poly.entity_id
_entity_poly.type
_entity_poly.pdbx_seq_one_letter_code
_entity_poly.pdbx_strand_id
1 'polypeptide(L)'
;MVDLLGRLGYLKEAYELLLQSPYRTRSVIWGALVGACRMHKDLNMLRLALRRFFELECGNAGKYVVVSNAYADLQMWEEVADLRQTVRRLGIKREPGWSSVEVGDNSLLTFNQYRVRALQI
;
A
#
# COMPACT_ATOMS: atom_id res chain seq x y z
N MET A 1 4.18 -1.60 -17.35
CA MET A 1 5.61 -1.97 -17.50
C MET A 1 6.33 -2.13 -16.16
N VAL A 2 6.35 -1.13 -15.26
CA VAL A 2 7.00 -1.30 -13.94
C VAL A 2 6.43 -2.50 -13.16
N ASP A 3 5.10 -2.63 -13.07
CA ASP A 3 4.46 -3.79 -12.41
C ASP A 3 4.84 -5.13 -13.06
N LEU A 4 4.89 -5.18 -14.40
CA LEU A 4 5.27 -6.38 -15.16
C LEU A 4 6.71 -6.80 -14.87
N LEU A 5 7.67 -5.88 -15.02
CA LEU A 5 9.09 -6.14 -14.75
C LEU A 5 9.32 -6.53 -13.30
N GLY A 6 8.67 -5.80 -12.38
CA GLY A 6 8.75 -6.09 -10.96
C GLY A 6 8.23 -7.49 -10.62
N ARG A 7 7.09 -7.91 -11.18
CA ARG A 7 6.57 -9.26 -10.94
C ARG A 7 7.48 -10.36 -11.49
N LEU A 8 8.18 -10.09 -12.58
CA LEU A 8 9.15 -11.02 -13.17
C LEU A 8 10.51 -11.06 -12.44
N GLY A 9 10.73 -10.20 -11.45
CA GLY A 9 11.99 -10.16 -10.67
C GLY A 9 13.05 -9.19 -11.21
N TYR A 10 12.77 -8.52 -12.33
CA TYR A 10 13.62 -7.48 -12.91
C TYR A 10 13.46 -6.15 -12.15
N LEU A 11 13.76 -6.16 -10.86
CA LEU A 11 13.53 -5.03 -9.95
C LEU A 11 14.39 -3.81 -10.29
N LYS A 12 15.64 -4.05 -10.72
CA LYS A 12 16.58 -2.99 -11.08
C LYS A 12 16.12 -2.29 -12.36
N GLU A 13 15.74 -3.06 -13.36
CA GLU A 13 15.20 -2.57 -14.63
C GLU A 13 13.87 -1.84 -14.41
N ALA A 14 13.01 -2.36 -13.54
CA ALA A 14 11.77 -1.69 -13.15
C ALA A 14 12.04 -0.33 -12.49
N TYR A 15 13.05 -0.25 -11.63
CA TYR A 15 13.47 0.99 -10.97
C TYR A 15 14.10 1.99 -11.94
N GLU A 16 15.01 1.54 -12.81
CA GLU A 16 15.64 2.38 -13.84
C GLU A 16 14.61 2.94 -14.82
N LEU A 17 13.69 2.09 -15.30
CA LEU A 17 12.57 2.51 -16.15
C LEU A 17 11.70 3.56 -15.44
N LEU A 18 11.45 3.37 -14.15
CA LEU A 18 10.66 4.30 -13.35
C LEU A 18 11.38 5.66 -13.25
N LEU A 19 12.69 5.68 -12.99
CA LEU A 19 13.48 6.92 -12.90
C LEU A 19 13.52 7.70 -14.21
N GLN A 20 13.59 7.00 -15.34
CA GLN A 20 13.58 7.60 -16.68
C GLN A 20 12.17 8.03 -17.11
N SER A 21 11.13 7.58 -16.41
CA SER A 21 9.75 7.86 -16.77
C SER A 21 9.33 9.30 -16.43
N PRO A 22 8.52 9.97 -17.28
CA PRO A 22 7.88 11.23 -16.92
C PRO A 22 6.89 11.07 -15.75
N TYR A 23 6.46 9.84 -15.45
CA TYR A 23 5.49 9.53 -14.41
C TYR A 23 6.11 9.25 -13.04
N ARG A 24 7.43 9.47 -12.86
CA ARG A 24 8.14 9.24 -11.59
C ARG A 24 7.56 9.99 -10.38
N THR A 25 6.74 11.02 -10.60
CA THR A 25 6.06 11.77 -9.53
C THR A 25 4.76 11.10 -9.07
N ARG A 26 4.28 10.06 -9.75
CA ARG A 26 3.04 9.36 -9.40
C ARG A 26 3.32 8.28 -8.36
N SER A 27 2.73 8.43 -7.18
CA SER A 27 2.89 7.49 -6.08
C SER A 27 2.48 6.05 -6.43
N VAL A 28 1.43 5.88 -7.23
CA VAL A 28 0.89 4.56 -7.63
C VAL A 28 1.96 3.67 -8.28
N ILE A 29 2.85 4.24 -9.08
CA ILE A 29 3.89 3.48 -9.80
C ILE A 29 4.97 3.00 -8.83
N TRP A 30 5.32 3.81 -7.84
CA TRP A 30 6.20 3.40 -6.75
C TRP A 30 5.55 2.33 -5.87
N GLY A 31 4.23 2.39 -5.66
CA GLY A 31 3.47 1.34 -4.97
C GLY A 31 3.58 -0.02 -5.67
N ALA A 32 3.55 -0.03 -7.01
CA ALA A 32 3.77 -1.25 -7.79
C ALA A 32 5.19 -1.82 -7.59
N LEU A 33 6.22 -0.95 -7.59
CA LEU A 33 7.60 -1.37 -7.32
C LEU A 33 7.75 -1.90 -5.88
N VAL A 34 7.14 -1.26 -4.89
CA VAL A 34 7.11 -1.73 -3.50
C VAL A 34 6.51 -3.13 -3.40
N GLY A 35 5.38 -3.37 -4.07
CA GLY A 35 4.75 -4.70 -4.12
C GLY A 35 5.66 -5.77 -4.72
N ALA A 36 6.36 -5.43 -5.80
CA ALA A 36 7.34 -6.32 -6.44
C ALA A 36 8.55 -6.61 -5.53
N CYS A 37 9.16 -5.59 -4.92
CA CYS A 37 10.29 -5.77 -4.01
C CYS A 37 9.93 -6.67 -2.83
N ARG A 38 8.70 -6.53 -2.31
CA ARG A 38 8.18 -7.37 -1.22
C ARG A 38 8.01 -8.82 -1.65
N MET A 39 7.50 -9.06 -2.86
CA MET A 39 7.33 -10.40 -3.42
C MET A 39 8.67 -11.13 -3.57
N HIS A 40 9.70 -10.43 -4.01
CA HIS A 40 11.06 -10.98 -4.22
C HIS A 40 11.99 -10.85 -3.01
N LYS A 41 11.49 -10.30 -1.89
CA LYS A 41 12.23 -10.09 -0.63
C LYS A 41 13.52 -9.27 -0.81
N ASP A 42 13.56 -8.34 -1.76
CA ASP A 42 14.69 -7.43 -1.95
C ASP A 42 14.57 -6.22 -1.00
N LEU A 43 15.25 -6.33 0.15
CA LEU A 43 15.28 -5.30 1.19
C LEU A 43 15.86 -3.97 0.72
N ASN A 44 16.87 -4.01 -0.14
CA ASN A 44 17.60 -2.82 -0.56
C ASN A 44 16.75 -1.99 -1.51
N MET A 45 16.16 -2.64 -2.52
CA MET A 45 15.25 -1.99 -3.44
C MET A 45 13.97 -1.54 -2.75
N LEU A 46 13.45 -2.33 -1.81
CA LEU A 46 12.25 -1.95 -1.06
C LEU A 46 12.47 -0.66 -0.28
N ARG A 47 13.59 -0.50 0.44
CA ARG A 47 13.87 0.73 1.19
C ARG A 47 13.91 1.97 0.31
N LEU A 48 14.54 1.86 -0.87
CA LEU A 48 14.56 2.94 -1.86
C LEU A 48 13.15 3.28 -2.36
N ALA A 49 12.38 2.25 -2.72
CA ALA A 49 11.02 2.42 -3.24
C ALA A 49 10.06 3.00 -2.20
N LEU A 50 10.12 2.51 -0.95
CA LEU A 50 9.28 2.99 0.16
C LEU A 50 9.55 4.46 0.50
N ARG A 51 10.82 4.87 0.53
CA ARG A 51 11.19 6.27 0.79
C ARG A 51 10.52 7.21 -0.22
N ARG A 52 10.63 6.89 -1.51
CA ARG A 52 10.02 7.69 -2.59
C ARG A 52 8.49 7.61 -2.60
N PHE A 53 7.94 6.42 -2.37
CA PHE A 53 6.49 6.21 -2.27
C PHE A 53 5.85 7.09 -1.18
N PHE A 54 6.55 7.22 -0.04
CA PHE A 54 6.13 8.03 1.08
C PHE A 54 6.28 9.54 0.82
N GLU A 55 7.41 9.97 0.22
CA GLU A 55 7.70 11.37 -0.11
C GLU A 55 6.66 11.99 -1.08
N LEU A 56 6.13 11.21 -2.04
CA LEU A 56 5.33 11.76 -3.15
C LEU A 56 3.89 12.16 -2.82
N GLU A 57 3.26 11.54 -1.81
CA GLU A 57 1.98 12.06 -1.28
C GLU A 57 1.92 11.72 0.21
N CYS A 58 2.23 12.70 1.03
CA CYS A 58 2.04 12.65 2.47
C CYS A 58 0.54 12.89 2.78
N GLY A 59 -0.08 11.99 3.55
CA GLY A 59 -1.45 12.18 4.06
C GLY A 59 -2.48 11.11 3.66
N ASN A 60 -2.17 10.22 2.71
CA ASN A 60 -3.06 9.09 2.40
C ASN A 60 -2.85 7.95 3.41
N ALA A 61 -3.86 7.67 4.24
CA ALA A 61 -3.84 6.60 5.24
C ALA A 61 -3.51 5.21 4.65
N GLY A 62 -3.93 4.94 3.41
CA GLY A 62 -3.64 3.69 2.71
C GLY A 62 -2.15 3.46 2.47
N LYS A 63 -1.36 4.53 2.23
CA LYS A 63 0.08 4.39 2.06
C LYS A 63 0.77 3.91 3.33
N TYR A 64 0.34 4.41 4.48
CA TYR A 64 0.88 3.95 5.77
C TYR A 64 0.59 2.48 6.02
N VAL A 65 -0.56 1.97 5.56
CA VAL A 65 -0.86 0.54 5.61
C VAL A 65 0.12 -0.24 4.74
N VAL A 66 0.32 0.19 3.49
CA VAL A 66 1.24 -0.48 2.56
C VAL A 66 2.66 -0.51 3.11
N VAL A 67 3.19 0.62 3.58
CA VAL A 67 4.55 0.72 4.15
C VAL A 67 4.66 -0.12 5.44
N SER A 68 3.67 -0.04 6.33
CA SER A 68 3.66 -0.83 7.57
C SER A 68 3.65 -2.33 7.30
N ASN A 69 2.89 -2.78 6.29
CA ASN A 69 2.83 -4.19 5.93
C ASN A 69 4.13 -4.63 5.27
N ALA A 70 4.73 -3.80 4.42
CA ALA A 70 6.02 -4.09 3.81
C ALA A 70 7.13 -4.27 4.86
N TYR A 71 7.20 -3.39 5.88
CA TYR A 71 8.15 -3.57 6.99
C TYR A 71 7.84 -4.82 7.84
N ALA A 72 6.55 -5.08 8.13
CA ALA A 72 6.15 -6.27 8.90
C ALA A 72 6.50 -7.58 8.19
N ASP A 73 6.29 -7.67 6.87
CA ASP A 73 6.62 -8.84 6.05
C ASP A 73 8.13 -9.16 6.06
N LEU A 74 8.95 -8.19 6.43
CA LEU A 74 10.40 -8.30 6.53
C LEU A 74 10.92 -8.30 7.98
N GLN A 75 10.01 -8.42 8.95
CA GLN A 75 10.33 -8.46 10.39
C GLN A 75 11.04 -7.19 10.90
N MET A 76 10.85 -6.06 10.21
CA MET A 76 11.39 -4.74 10.55
C MET A 76 10.46 -4.04 11.56
N TRP A 77 10.39 -4.61 12.78
CA TRP A 77 9.42 -4.22 13.80
C TRP A 77 9.66 -2.82 14.37
N GLU A 78 10.91 -2.37 14.42
CA GLU A 78 11.26 -1.01 14.85
C GLU A 78 10.67 0.03 13.88
N GLU A 79 10.83 -0.17 12.57
CA GLU A 79 10.29 0.69 11.54
C GLU A 79 8.75 0.67 11.52
N VAL A 80 8.14 -0.47 11.83
CA VAL A 80 6.68 -0.55 12.05
C VAL A 80 6.25 0.29 13.24
N ALA A 81 6.99 0.25 14.36
CA ALA A 81 6.68 1.02 15.56
C ALA A 81 6.81 2.53 15.31
N ASP A 82 7.90 2.96 14.68
CA ASP A 82 8.16 4.36 14.32
C ASP A 82 7.11 4.92 13.36
N LEU A 83 6.73 4.12 12.36
CA LEU A 83 5.68 4.51 11.43
C LEU A 83 4.34 4.66 12.14
N ARG A 84 3.98 3.76 13.05
CA ARG A 84 2.75 3.84 13.85
C ARG A 84 2.75 5.07 14.76
N GLN A 85 3.87 5.42 15.38
CA GLN A 85 4.00 6.62 16.18
C GLN A 85 3.83 7.88 15.31
N THR A 86 4.42 7.89 14.12
CA THR A 86 4.27 8.98 13.14
C THR A 86 2.82 9.15 12.71
N VAL A 87 2.11 8.07 12.38
CA VAL A 87 0.67 8.08 12.05
C VAL A 87 -0.17 8.67 13.17
N ARG A 88 0.09 8.26 14.42
CA ARG A 88 -0.61 8.79 15.61
C ARG A 88 -0.35 10.28 15.78
N ARG A 89 0.90 10.72 15.66
CA ARG A 89 1.28 12.14 15.78
C ARG A 89 0.63 13.00 14.69
N LEU A 90 0.51 12.48 13.48
CA LEU A 90 -0.12 13.16 12.35
C LEU A 90 -1.66 13.10 12.38
N GLY A 91 -2.27 12.41 13.35
CA GLY A 91 -3.73 12.27 13.47
C GLY A 91 -4.39 11.50 12.32
N ILE A 92 -3.61 10.71 11.57
CA ILE A 92 -4.10 10.01 10.37
C ILE A 92 -4.97 8.83 10.81
N LYS A 93 -6.25 8.87 10.44
CA LYS A 93 -7.19 7.78 10.70
C LYS A 93 -7.22 6.84 9.51
N ARG A 94 -7.09 5.53 9.78
CA ARG A 94 -7.36 4.51 8.77
C ARG A 94 -8.87 4.41 8.59
N GLU A 95 -9.36 4.59 7.37
CA GLU A 95 -10.74 4.23 7.08
C GLU A 95 -10.88 2.71 7.16
N PRO A 96 -11.90 2.21 7.86
CA PRO A 96 -12.15 0.78 7.92
C PRO A 96 -12.58 0.27 6.54
N GLY A 97 -12.12 -0.92 6.18
CA GLY A 97 -12.60 -1.62 4.99
C GLY A 97 -14.09 -1.93 5.10
N TRP A 98 -14.77 -1.91 3.97
CA TRP A 98 -16.15 -2.35 3.84
C TRP A 98 -16.20 -3.65 3.05
N SER A 99 -17.05 -4.56 3.48
CA SER A 99 -17.41 -5.76 2.72
C SER A 99 -18.93 -5.78 2.56
N SER A 100 -19.42 -6.46 1.53
CA SER A 100 -20.85 -6.59 1.30
C SER A 100 -21.20 -7.99 0.83
N VAL A 101 -22.35 -8.49 1.25
CA VAL A 101 -22.95 -9.74 0.76
C VAL A 101 -24.38 -9.48 0.32
N GLU A 102 -24.75 -10.03 -0.83
CA GLU A 102 -26.11 -10.01 -1.33
C GLU A 102 -26.89 -11.17 -0.73
N VAL A 103 -28.11 -10.89 -0.27
CA VAL A 103 -29.00 -11.86 0.38
C VAL A 103 -30.34 -11.83 -0.34
N GLY A 104 -30.64 -12.88 -1.10
CA GLY A 104 -31.81 -12.90 -1.99
C GLY A 104 -31.66 -11.94 -3.16
N ASP A 105 -32.77 -11.57 -3.81
CA ASP A 105 -32.73 -10.84 -5.08
C ASP A 105 -32.60 -9.30 -4.92
N ASN A 106 -32.83 -8.74 -3.72
CA ASN A 106 -32.98 -7.28 -3.54
C ASN A 106 -32.44 -6.75 -2.19
N SER A 107 -31.49 -7.44 -1.54
CA SER A 107 -30.94 -6.99 -0.26
C SER A 107 -29.43 -7.12 -0.18
N LEU A 108 -28.76 -6.01 0.12
CA LEU A 108 -27.31 -5.94 0.33
C LEU A 108 -27.03 -5.72 1.82
N LEU A 109 -26.32 -6.65 2.45
CA LEU A 109 -25.76 -6.45 3.78
C LEU A 109 -24.33 -5.93 3.64
N THR A 110 -24.06 -4.77 4.22
CA THR A 110 -22.72 -4.18 4.28
C THR A 110 -22.16 -4.30 5.69
N PHE A 111 -20.89 -4.68 5.80
CA PHE A 111 -20.17 -4.86 7.05
C PHE A 111 -18.91 -4.01 7.06
N ASN A 112 -18.65 -3.34 8.18
CA ASN A 112 -17.34 -2.79 8.50
C ASN A 112 -17.03 -3.06 9.98
N GLN A 113 -15.82 -2.68 10.45
CA GLN A 113 -15.39 -2.96 11.83
C GLN A 113 -16.23 -2.28 12.94
N TYR A 114 -17.20 -1.44 12.59
CA TYR A 114 -18.03 -0.67 13.53
C TYR A 114 -19.54 -0.86 13.36
N ARG A 115 -20.03 -1.33 12.20
CA ARG A 115 -21.45 -1.34 11.83
C ARG A 115 -21.78 -2.45 10.82
N VAL A 116 -23.00 -2.96 10.95
CA VAL A 116 -23.70 -3.74 9.91
C VAL A 116 -24.88 -2.90 9.43
N ARG A 117 -25.06 -2.76 8.12
CA ARG A 117 -26.19 -2.03 7.54
C ARG A 117 -26.82 -2.84 6.40
N ALA A 118 -28.14 -3.04 6.49
CA ALA A 118 -28.94 -3.57 5.40
C ALA A 118 -29.37 -2.42 4.47
N LEU A 119 -29.22 -2.64 3.17
CA LEU A 119 -29.74 -1.77 2.11
C LEU A 119 -30.67 -2.62 1.25
N GLN A 120 -31.90 -2.13 1.04
CA GLN A 120 -32.74 -2.61 -0.05
C GLN A 120 -32.28 -1.93 -1.33
N ILE A 121 -31.95 -2.73 -2.33
CA ILE A 121 -31.58 -2.30 -3.68
C ILE A 121 -32.76 -2.48 -4.61
#